data_AF-W7AWM4-F1
#
_entry.id   AF-W7AWM4-F1
#
_cell.length_a   1.000
_cell.length_b   1.000
_cell.length_c   1.000
_cell.angle_alpha   90.00
_cell.angle_beta   90.00
_cell.angle_gamma   90.00
#
_symmetry.space_group_name_H-M   'P 1'
#
loop_
_entity.id
_entity.type
_entity.pdbx_description
1 polymer ?
#
loop_
_entity_poly.entity_id
_entity_poly.type
_entity_poly.pdbx_seq_one_letter_code
_entity_poly.pdbx_strand_id
1 'polypeptide(L)'
;MSKVNIYLVEDNFLHREFIEQSIITSAEKLDIRYRMHTTFDIANFINQIDTHVIMDNDIYFLDIDLNETLSGIDIAEKIRKKKPPMLYLLHHFSSR
;
A
#
# COMPACT_ATOMS: atom_id res chain seq x y z
N MET A 1 -14.17 11.74 13.82
CA MET A 1 -13.41 10.49 13.60
C MET A 1 -12.25 10.80 12.68
N SER A 2 -11.07 10.27 12.97
CA SER A 2 -9.89 10.39 12.12
C SER A 2 -10.11 9.62 10.82
N LYS A 3 -9.65 10.19 9.71
CA LYS A 3 -9.67 9.57 8.38
C LYS A 3 -8.38 8.76 8.22
N VAL A 4 -8.42 7.55 7.70
CA VAL A 4 -7.23 6.73 7.44
C VAL A 4 -6.73 7.01 6.01
N ASN A 5 -5.41 7.06 5.80
CA ASN A 5 -4.86 7.09 4.43
C ASN A 5 -4.40 5.68 4.07
N ILE A 6 -4.90 5.14 2.97
CA ILE A 6 -4.59 3.79 2.52
C ILE A 6 -3.80 3.90 1.23
N TYR A 7 -2.59 3.38 1.22
CA TYR A 7 -1.71 3.32 0.05
C TYR A 7 -1.69 1.90 -0.48
N LEU A 8 -1.95 1.74 -1.78
CA LEU A 8 -1.86 0.45 -2.47
C LEU A 8 -0.78 0.54 -3.55
N VAL A 9 0.23 -0.30 -3.41
CA VAL A 9 1.38 -0.42 -4.31
C VAL A 9 1.40 -1.85 -4.84
N GLU A 10 0.99 -1.97 -6.10
CA GLU A 10 0.80 -3.24 -6.80
C GLU A 10 0.94 -2.92 -8.28
N ASP A 11 1.78 -3.63 -9.03
CA ASP A 11 2.03 -3.35 -10.44
C ASP A 11 1.03 -4.06 -11.35
N ASN A 12 0.53 -5.23 -10.93
CA ASN A 12 -0.45 -6.00 -11.66
C ASN A 12 -1.85 -5.34 -11.58
N PHE A 13 -2.36 -4.90 -12.73
CA PHE A 13 -3.64 -4.21 -12.82
C PHE A 13 -4.81 -5.01 -12.24
N LEU A 14 -4.92 -6.30 -12.56
CA LEU A 14 -6.03 -7.14 -12.12
C LEU A 14 -5.97 -7.43 -10.62
N HIS A 15 -4.77 -7.70 -10.10
CA HIS A 15 -4.58 -7.93 -8.68
C HIS A 15 -4.87 -6.65 -7.89
N ARG A 16 -4.39 -5.50 -8.37
CA ARG A 16 -4.64 -4.19 -7.76
C ARG A 16 -6.13 -3.87 -7.66
N GLU A 17 -6.88 -4.03 -8.74
CA GLU A 17 -8.33 -3.84 -8.76
C GLU A 17 -9.02 -4.74 -7.72
N PHE A 18 -8.62 -6.01 -7.66
CA PHE A 18 -9.17 -6.97 -6.69
C PHE A 18 -8.90 -6.55 -5.24
N ILE A 19 -7.67 -6.13 -4.92
CA ILE A 19 -7.28 -5.68 -3.59
C ILE A 19 -8.02 -4.39 -3.23
N GLU A 20 -8.07 -3.42 -4.15
CA GLU A 20 -8.75 -2.15 -3.94
C GLU A 20 -10.24 -2.35 -3.62
N GLN A 21 -10.95 -3.18 -4.37
CA GLN A 21 -12.34 -3.51 -4.08
C GLN A 21 -12.52 -4.23 -2.73
N SER A 22 -11.57 -5.09 -2.36
CA SER A 22 -11.57 -5.77 -1.06
C SER A 22 -11.39 -4.79 0.10
N ILE A 23 -10.52 -3.79 -0.06
CA ILE A 23 -10.31 -2.70 0.91
C ILE A 23 -11.57 -1.84 1.01
N ILE A 24 -12.13 -1.40 -0.11
CA ILE A 24 -13.36 -0.57 -0.16
C ILE A 24 -14.50 -1.28 0.56
N THR A 25 -14.77 -2.53 0.18
CA THR A 25 -15.84 -3.34 0.77
C THR A 25 -15.67 -3.51 2.28
N SER A 26 -14.44 -3.71 2.74
CA SER A 26 -14.13 -3.88 4.17
C SER A 26 -14.28 -2.57 4.94
N ALA A 27 -13.82 -1.46 4.38
CA ALA A 27 -13.94 -0.14 4.98
C ALA A 27 -15.41 0.30 5.13
N GLU A 28 -16.24 0.04 4.11
CA GLU A 28 -17.68 0.31 4.15
C GLU A 28 -18.39 -0.53 5.21
N LYS A 29 -18.09 -1.83 5.28
CA LYS A 29 -18.66 -2.73 6.31
C LYS A 29 -18.33 -2.31 7.75
N LEU A 30 -17.17 -1.66 7.93
CA LEU A 30 -16.68 -1.23 9.24
C LEU A 30 -16.94 0.26 9.53
N ASP A 31 -17.62 0.98 8.63
CA ASP A 31 -17.83 2.44 8.70
C ASP A 31 -16.52 3.25 8.90
N ILE A 32 -15.44 2.79 8.24
CA ILE A 32 -14.14 3.46 8.29
C ILE A 32 -14.10 4.56 7.23
N ARG A 33 -13.81 5.80 7.66
CA ARG A 33 -13.52 6.90 6.73
C ARG A 33 -12.08 6.79 6.23
N TYR A 34 -11.89 6.68 4.92
CA TYR A 34 -10.56 6.52 4.32
C TYR A 34 -10.31 7.47 3.15
N ARG A 35 -9.03 7.64 2.80
CA ARG A 35 -8.55 8.20 1.52
C ARG A 35 -7.70 7.13 0.85
N MET A 36 -8.11 6.71 -0.35
CA MET A 36 -7.33 5.74 -1.13
C MET A 36 -6.26 6.45 -1.96
N HIS A 37 -5.06 5.89 -1.95
CA HIS A 37 -3.87 6.31 -2.69
C HIS A 37 -3.33 5.10 -3.46
N THR A 38 -4.01 4.77 -4.55
CA THR A 38 -3.60 3.69 -5.46
C THR A 38 -2.51 4.22 -6.39
N THR A 39 -1.34 3.57 -6.38
CA THR A 39 -0.18 4.00 -7.17
C THR A 39 -0.10 3.20 -8.48
N PHE A 40 0.04 3.92 -9.59
CA PHE A 40 0.29 3.35 -10.93
C PHE A 40 1.74 3.53 -11.39
N ASP A 41 2.47 4.46 -10.77
CA ASP A 41 3.86 4.79 -11.04
C ASP A 41 4.67 4.52 -9.77
N ILE A 42 5.11 3.27 -9.63
CA ILE A 42 5.79 2.78 -8.43
C ILE A 42 7.18 3.41 -8.32
N ALA A 43 7.89 3.59 -9.43
CA ALA A 43 9.16 4.31 -9.46
C ALA A 43 9.03 5.73 -8.86
N ASN A 44 8.01 6.50 -9.26
CA ASN A 44 7.76 7.81 -8.68
C ASN A 44 7.38 7.73 -7.19
N PHE A 45 6.57 6.74 -6.79
CA PHE A 45 6.25 6.52 -5.38
C PHE A 45 7.51 6.23 -4.54
N ILE A 46 8.40 5.36 -5.02
CA ILE A 46 9.70 5.07 -4.39
C ILE A 46 10.52 6.35 -4.18
N ASN A 47 10.59 7.21 -5.20
CA ASN A 47 11.31 8.48 -5.12
C ASN A 47 10.69 9.46 -4.11
N GLN A 48 9.38 9.38 -3.91
CA GLN A 48 8.66 10.24 -2.98
C GLN A 48 8.67 9.71 -1.54
N ILE A 49 8.94 8.42 -1.30
CA ILE A 49 9.00 7.87 0.07
C ILE A 49 9.97 8.65 0.96
N ASP A 50 11.12 9.07 0.42
CA ASP A 50 12.16 9.75 1.19
C ASP A 50 11.72 11.17 1.61
N THR A 51 10.82 11.81 0.88
CA THR A 51 10.26 13.14 1.19
C THR A 51 8.88 13.10 1.84
N HIS A 52 8.17 11.98 1.75
CA HIS A 52 6.82 11.82 2.29
C HIS A 52 6.81 11.80 3.83
N VAL A 53 5.87 12.51 4.44
CA VAL A 53 5.66 12.51 5.90
C VAL A 53 4.72 11.36 6.23
N ILE A 54 5.21 10.37 6.97
CA ILE A 54 4.41 9.21 7.40
C ILE A 54 3.60 9.58 8.64
N MET A 55 2.30 9.43 8.54
CA MET A 55 1.33 9.72 9.60
C MET A 55 0.92 8.44 10.33
N ASP A 56 0.47 8.56 11.59
CA ASP A 56 0.10 7.39 12.42
C ASP A 56 -1.18 6.67 11.93
N ASN A 57 -1.93 7.33 11.05
CA ASN A 57 -3.13 6.83 10.40
C ASN A 57 -2.89 6.39 8.94
N ASP A 58 -1.63 6.22 8.53
CA ASP A 58 -1.27 5.68 7.23
C ASP A 58 -1.22 4.14 7.29
N ILE A 59 -1.84 3.50 6.30
CA ILE A 59 -1.81 2.05 6.08
C ILE A 59 -1.24 1.79 4.69
N TYR A 60 -0.25 0.92 4.60
CA TYR A 60 0.38 0.55 3.34
C TYR A 60 0.10 -0.92 3.00
N PHE A 61 -0.47 -1.15 1.83
CA PHE A 61 -0.60 -2.45 1.18
C PHE A 61 0.44 -2.51 0.06
N LEU A 62 1.45 -3.36 0.23
CA LEU A 62 2.59 -3.46 -0.67
C LEU A 62 2.67 -4.87 -1.21
N ASP A 63 2.58 -5.03 -2.52
CA ASP A 63 2.96 -6.29 -3.14
C ASP A 63 4.47 -6.52 -3.02
N ILE A 64 4.85 -7.75 -2.72
CA ILE A 64 6.26 -8.12 -2.51
C ILE A 64 7.02 -8.10 -3.84
N ASP A 65 6.40 -8.57 -4.91
CA ASP A 65 7.04 -8.89 -6.19
C ASP A 65 6.75 -7.81 -7.25
N LEU A 66 7.21 -6.59 -6.97
CA LEU A 66 7.05 -5.45 -7.87
C LEU A 66 8.03 -5.55 -9.05
N ASN A 67 7.59 -5.22 -10.27
CA ASN A 67 8.45 -5.05 -11.46
C ASN A 67 9.29 -3.75 -11.40
N GLU A 68 9.99 -3.53 -10.30
CA GLU A 68 10.77 -2.32 -10.00
C GLU A 68 12.13 -2.65 -9.41
N THR A 69 12.97 -1.63 -9.24
CA THR A 69 14.31 -1.79 -8.63
C THR A 69 14.28 -2.19 -7.14
N LEU A 70 13.15 -1.97 -6.47
CA LEU A 70 12.93 -2.29 -5.06
C LEU A 70 11.72 -3.22 -4.94
N SER A 71 11.85 -4.25 -4.10
CA SER A 71 10.74 -5.10 -3.71
C SER A 71 9.79 -4.38 -2.74
N GLY A 72 8.59 -4.93 -2.54
CA GLY A 72 7.69 -4.45 -1.48
C GLY A 72 8.31 -4.51 -0.09
N ILE A 73 9.24 -5.45 0.15
CA ILE A 73 9.98 -5.57 1.41
C ILE A 73 10.94 -4.40 1.56
N ASP A 74 11.72 -4.07 0.53
CA ASP A 74 12.66 -2.93 0.56
C ASP A 74 11.92 -1.60 0.79
N ILE A 75 10.76 -1.45 0.15
CA ILE A 75 9.86 -0.30 0.34
C ILE A 75 9.36 -0.25 1.80
N ALA A 76 8.89 -1.37 2.34
CA ALA A 76 8.42 -1.46 3.72
C ALA A 76 9.53 -1.09 4.72
N GLU A 77 10.76 -1.54 4.49
CA GLU A 77 11.92 -1.17 5.32
C GLU A 77 12.21 0.33 5.27
N LYS A 78 12.18 0.95 4.07
CA LYS A 78 12.35 2.40 3.91
C LYS A 78 11.30 3.18 4.70
N ILE A 79 10.03 2.78 4.59
CA ILE A 79 8.91 3.36 5.33
C ILE A 79 9.15 3.22 6.85
N ARG A 80 9.49 2.02 7.32
CA ARG A 80 9.71 1.72 8.75
C ARG A 80 10.86 2.50 9.39
N LYS A 81 11.89 2.86 8.61
CA LYS A 81 13.02 3.66 9.11
C LYS A 81 12.61 5.08 9.51
N LYS A 82 11.54 5.63 8.94
CA LYS A 82 11.06 6.99 9.27
C LYS A 82 10.13 6.97 10.49
N LYS A 83 9.24 5.99 10.54
CA LYS A 83 8.31 5.69 11.65
C LYS A 83 7.80 4.26 11.51
N PRO A 84 7.22 3.63 12.53
CA PRO A 84 6.55 2.33 12.39
C PRO A 84 5.05 2.49 12.04
N PRO A 85 4.63 2.53 10.76
CA PRO A 85 3.21 2.52 10.41
C PRO A 85 2.64 1.10 10.38
N MET A 86 1.33 1.01 10.14
CA MET A 86 0.68 -0.26 9.77
C MET A 86 1.06 -0.63 8.33
N LEU A 87 1.64 -1.83 8.18
CA LEU A 87 2.16 -2.36 6.91
C LEU A 87 1.64 -3.77 6.68
N TYR A 88 1.06 -4.00 5.50
CA TYR A 88 0.61 -5.29 5.01
C TYR A 88 1.40 -5.64 3.75
N LEU A 89 2.19 -6.71 3.84
CA LEU A 89 2.88 -7.30 2.68
C LEU A 89 1.93 -8.28 2.02
N LEU A 90 1.72 -8.08 0.72
CA LEU A 90 0.87 -8.91 -0.12
C LEU A 90 1.76 -9.84 -0.92
N HIS A 91 1.35 -11.09 -1.01
CA HIS A 91 2.02 -12.09 -1.83
C HIS A 91 0.97 -12.74 -2.71
N HIS A 92 1.23 -12.81 -4.00
CA HIS A 92 0.36 -13.55 -4.90
C HIS A 92 0.56 -15.06 -4.72
N PHE A 93 -0.39 -15.75 -4.08
CA PHE A 93 -0.45 -17.21 -4.11
C PHE A 93 -1.19 -17.64 -5.39
N SER A 94 -0.43 -18.04 -6.41
CA SER A 94 -0.99 -18.80 -7.53
C SER A 94 -1.33 -20.21 -7.02
N SER A 95 -2.61 -20.48 -6.79
CA SER A 95 -3.10 -21.85 -6.68
C SER A 95 -2.99 -22.49 -8.06
N ARG A 96 -1.97 -23.33 -8.26
CA ARG A 96 -1.91 -24.27 -9.39
C ARG A 96 -3.03 -25.30 -9.31
#